data_AF-A0AAV0XTE0-F1
#
_entry.id   AF-A0AAV0XTE0-F1
#
_cell.length_a   1.000
_cell.length_b   1.000
_cell.length_c   1.000
_cell.angle_alpha   90.00
_cell.angle_beta   90.00
_cell.angle_gamma   90.00
#
_symmetry.space_group_name_H-M   'P 1'
#
loop_
_entity.id
_entity.type
_entity.pdbx_description
1 polymer ?
#
loop_
_entity_poly.entity_id
_entity_poly.type
_entity_poly.pdbx_seq_one_letter_code
_entity_poly.pdbx_strand_id
1 'polypeptide(L)'
;MLVELIINHVITKKLSMSVNLSENIATQVENLFPTEVKDTYFMRGGLNKNPKGKIYAKLYNSMRLLKTSGLVIDNKVTAVDTNTHRQFEPECDIQHILDPIFYDSDITFPELLTLWSATTKFRVDDIQKASSTDEITKKWKNYLVPLGYKLIEIDFNTLYPNCNLVS
;
A
#
# COMPACT_ATOMS: atom_id res chain seq x y z
N MET A 1 14.88 -17.24 16.85
CA MET A 1 14.13 -18.41 16.33
C MET A 1 12.79 -18.63 17.04
N LEU A 2 12.72 -18.85 18.36
CA LEU A 2 11.42 -19.12 19.03
C LEU A 2 10.42 -17.96 18.95
N VAL A 3 10.82 -16.77 19.41
CA VAL A 3 9.96 -15.55 19.41
C VAL A 3 9.44 -15.25 18.01
N GLU A 4 10.27 -15.47 16.99
CA GLU A 4 9.90 -15.22 15.61
C GLU A 4 8.82 -16.16 15.10
N LEU A 5 8.90 -17.45 15.43
CA LEU A 5 7.89 -18.43 15.07
C LEU A 5 6.54 -18.09 15.72
N ILE A 6 6.55 -17.70 17.00
CA ILE A 6 5.36 -17.26 17.74
C ILE A 6 4.73 -16.04 17.07
N ILE A 7 5.54 -15.01 16.77
CA ILE A 7 5.03 -13.78 16.14
C ILE A 7 4.51 -14.04 14.73
N ASN A 8 5.19 -14.86 13.94
CA ASN A 8 4.72 -15.22 12.60
C ASN A 8 3.36 -15.92 12.69
N HIS A 9 3.18 -16.86 13.62
CA HIS A 9 1.89 -17.51 13.83
C HIS A 9 0.78 -16.52 14.19
N VAL A 10 1.06 -15.60 15.12
CA VAL A 10 0.11 -14.55 15.55
C VAL A 10 -0.31 -13.67 14.37
N ILE A 11 0.64 -13.24 13.54
CA ILE A 11 0.38 -12.42 12.36
C ILE A 11 -0.43 -13.20 11.32
N THR A 12 0.01 -14.42 10.95
CA THR A 12 -0.65 -15.24 9.93
C THR A 12 -2.09 -15.60 10.33
N LYS A 13 -2.34 -15.85 11.62
CA LYS A 13 -3.67 -16.14 12.15
C LYS A 13 -4.49 -14.89 12.49
N LYS A 14 -3.96 -13.69 12.24
CA LYS A 14 -4.60 -12.39 12.54
C LYS A 14 -5.06 -12.27 14.00
N LEU A 15 -4.27 -12.81 14.93
CA LEU A 15 -4.58 -12.74 16.36
C LEU A 15 -4.25 -11.35 16.91
N SER A 16 -5.17 -10.78 17.68
CA SER A 16 -4.90 -9.54 18.42
C SER A 16 -3.96 -9.81 19.59
N MET A 17 -2.79 -9.17 19.59
CA MET A 17 -1.79 -9.36 20.64
C MET A 17 -2.13 -8.54 21.90
N SER A 18 -2.91 -9.15 22.79
CA SER A 18 -3.24 -8.57 24.09
C SER A 18 -2.13 -8.78 25.13
N VAL A 19 -2.16 -7.96 26.18
CA VAL A 19 -1.28 -8.08 27.36
C VAL A 19 -1.40 -9.47 27.98
N ASN A 20 -2.63 -9.98 28.13
CA ASN A 20 -2.91 -11.30 28.70
C ASN A 20 -2.36 -12.43 27.82
N LEU A 21 -2.52 -12.34 26.49
CA LEU A 21 -1.96 -13.33 25.57
C LEU A 21 -0.43 -13.34 25.65
N SER A 22 0.19 -12.17 25.72
CA SER A 22 1.65 -12.05 25.81
C SER A 22 2.20 -12.60 27.12
N GLU A 23 1.48 -12.36 28.22
CA GLU A 23 1.80 -12.92 29.54
C GLU A 23 1.68 -14.45 29.56
N ASN A 24 0.64 -15.00 28.95
CA ASN A 24 0.45 -16.45 28.82
C ASN A 24 1.54 -17.08 27.96
N ILE A 25 1.94 -16.44 26.86
CA ILE A 25 3.03 -16.92 26.01
C ILE A 25 4.34 -16.94 26.81
N ALA A 26 4.68 -15.84 27.50
CA ALA A 26 5.92 -15.76 28.27
C ALA A 26 5.97 -16.81 29.41
N THR A 27 4.84 -17.04 30.07
CA THR A 27 4.72 -18.07 31.12
C THR A 27 4.89 -19.48 30.53
N GLN A 28 4.33 -19.75 29.35
CA GLN A 28 4.54 -21.03 28.65
C GLN A 28 6.01 -21.21 28.21
N VAL A 29 6.69 -20.15 27.79
CA VAL A 29 8.10 -20.21 27.43
C VAL A 29 8.95 -20.56 28.65
N GLU A 30 8.73 -19.92 29.80
CA GLU A 30 9.43 -20.24 31.06
C GLU A 30 9.17 -21.68 31.51
N ASN A 31 7.93 -22.17 31.38
CA ASN A 31 7.58 -23.55 31.73
C ASN A 31 8.22 -24.60 30.82
N LEU A 32 8.34 -24.32 29.52
CA LEU A 32 8.93 -25.24 28.53
C LEU A 32 10.45 -25.16 28.51
N PHE A 33 11.00 -23.99 28.84
CA PHE A 33 12.44 -23.70 28.83
C PHE A 33 12.83 -23.08 30.17
N PRO A 34 13.11 -23.89 31.21
CA PRO A 34 13.43 -23.38 32.55
C PRO A 34 14.67 -22.48 32.65
N THR A 35 15.53 -22.49 31.62
CA THR A 35 16.69 -21.60 31.50
C THR A 35 16.34 -20.21 30.98
N GLU A 36 15.14 -20.03 30.45
CA GLU A 36 14.63 -18.76 29.93
C GLU A 36 13.84 -18.02 31.02
N VAL A 37 14.01 -16.70 31.08
CA VAL A 37 13.36 -15.86 32.10
C VAL A 37 12.12 -15.19 31.51
N LYS A 38 10.95 -15.33 32.14
CA LYS A 38 9.67 -14.74 31.68
C LYS A 38 9.78 -13.26 31.30
N ASP A 39 10.43 -12.46 32.13
CA ASP A 39 10.60 -11.01 31.94
C ASP A 39 11.37 -10.65 30.65
N THR A 40 12.21 -11.57 30.15
CA THR A 40 12.89 -11.39 28.86
C THR A 40 11.89 -11.36 27.70
N TYR A 41 10.79 -12.11 27.82
CA TYR A 41 9.76 -12.26 26.79
C TYR A 41 8.65 -11.24 26.95
N PHE A 42 8.20 -11.02 28.19
CA PHE A 42 7.14 -10.08 28.49
C PHE A 42 7.27 -9.53 29.91
N MET A 43 7.30 -8.21 30.02
CA MET A 43 7.14 -7.46 31.26
C MET A 43 5.93 -6.55 31.13
N ARG A 44 4.97 -6.71 32.04
CA ARG A 44 3.84 -5.80 32.15
C ARG A 44 4.37 -4.44 32.59
N GLY A 45 4.08 -3.40 31.80
CA GLY A 45 4.37 -2.03 32.22
C GLY A 45 3.58 -1.69 33.48
N GLY A 46 4.14 -0.84 34.35
CA GLY A 46 3.39 -0.22 35.44
C GLY A 46 2.26 0.70 34.91
N LEU A 47 1.55 1.39 35.80
CA LEU A 47 0.50 2.35 35.42
C LEU A 47 1.00 3.28 34.30
N ASN A 48 0.26 3.32 33.18
CA ASN A 48 0.53 4.12 31.98
C ASN A 48 1.88 3.86 31.28
N LYS A 49 2.50 2.70 31.48
CA LYS A 49 3.71 2.31 30.73
C LYS A 49 3.39 1.23 29.70
N ASN A 50 3.99 1.37 28.52
CA ASN A 50 3.91 0.35 27.49
C ASN A 50 4.58 -0.95 27.96
N PRO A 51 3.99 -2.12 27.67
CA PRO A 51 4.63 -3.40 27.95
C PRO A 51 5.97 -3.53 27.22
N LYS A 52 6.89 -4.28 27.84
CA LYS A 52 8.25 -4.50 27.31
C LYS A 52 8.49 -5.99 27.09
N GLY A 53 9.56 -6.30 26.38
CA GLY A 53 10.02 -7.68 26.15
C GLY A 53 10.14 -8.04 24.67
N LYS A 54 10.78 -9.19 24.41
CA LYS A 54 11.07 -9.65 23.05
C LYS A 54 9.82 -9.86 22.19
N ILE A 55 8.70 -10.27 22.79
CA ILE A 55 7.44 -10.53 22.06
C ILE A 55 6.92 -9.26 21.40
N TYR A 56 6.70 -8.19 22.18
CA TYR A 56 6.20 -6.92 21.65
C TYR A 56 7.21 -6.26 20.71
N ALA A 57 8.50 -6.27 21.05
CA ALA A 57 9.53 -5.70 20.19
C ALA A 57 9.54 -6.38 18.81
N LYS A 58 9.51 -7.72 18.76
CA LYS A 58 9.46 -8.46 17.49
C LYS A 58 8.14 -8.23 16.77
N LEU A 59 6.99 -8.23 17.44
CA LEU A 59 5.69 -7.95 16.81
C LEU A 59 5.69 -6.59 16.10
N TYR A 60 6.08 -5.52 16.80
CA TYR A 60 6.11 -4.18 16.21
C TYR A 60 7.10 -4.07 15.07
N ASN A 61 8.30 -4.65 15.20
CA ASN A 61 9.28 -4.65 14.12
C ASN A 61 8.80 -5.44 12.89
N SER A 62 8.20 -6.62 13.09
CA SER A 62 7.62 -7.43 12.01
C SER A 62 6.46 -6.70 11.35
N MET A 63 5.56 -6.09 12.12
CA MET A 63 4.43 -5.34 11.56
C MET A 63 4.90 -4.09 10.82
N ARG A 64 5.94 -3.40 11.32
CA ARG A 64 6.57 -2.28 10.60
C ARG A 64 7.16 -2.74 9.28
N LEU A 65 7.88 -3.85 9.25
CA LEU A 65 8.45 -4.42 8.02
C LEU A 65 7.36 -4.73 6.99
N LEU A 66 6.28 -5.39 7.42
CA LEU A 66 5.14 -5.73 6.55
C LEU A 66 4.43 -4.49 5.98
N LYS A 67 4.34 -3.42 6.78
CA LYS A 67 3.82 -2.13 6.33
C LYS A 67 4.74 -1.49 5.29
N THR A 68 6.04 -1.41 5.57
CA THR A 68 7.02 -0.82 4.64
C THR A 68 7.16 -1.62 3.35
N SER A 69 6.89 -2.93 3.36
CA SER A 69 6.89 -3.77 2.17
C SER A 69 5.56 -3.79 1.41
N GLY A 70 4.56 -3.00 1.81
CA GLY A 70 3.25 -2.93 1.15
C GLY A 70 2.35 -4.16 1.34
N LEU A 71 2.72 -5.10 2.23
CA LEU A 71 1.95 -6.34 2.48
C LEU A 71 0.83 -6.13 3.53
N VAL A 72 0.91 -5.05 4.31
CA VAL A 72 -0.10 -4.64 5.28
C VAL A 72 -0.38 -3.15 5.11
N ILE A 73 -1.63 -2.80 4.84
CA ILE A 73 -2.08 -1.41 4.73
C ILE A 73 -2.15 -0.81 6.13
N ASP A 74 -1.53 0.35 6.34
CA ASP A 74 -1.67 1.08 7.60
C ASP A 74 -3.02 1.82 7.58
N ASN A 75 -3.97 1.40 8.42
CA ASN A 75 -5.25 2.10 8.56
C ASN A 75 -5.11 3.49 9.22
N LYS A 76 -3.89 3.95 9.52
CA LYS A 76 -3.56 5.33 9.88
C LYS A 76 -3.45 6.26 8.66
N VAL A 77 -4.32 6.05 7.69
CA VAL A 77 -4.61 7.10 6.71
C VAL A 77 -5.42 8.16 7.48
N THR A 78 -4.78 9.27 7.83
CA THR A 78 -5.47 10.55 8.11
C THR A 78 -6.58 10.67 7.09
N ALA A 79 -7.85 10.68 7.52
CA ALA A 79 -9.05 10.76 6.69
C ALA A 79 -8.75 11.25 5.27
N VAL A 80 -8.32 10.32 4.39
CA VAL A 80 -8.21 10.60 2.98
C VAL A 80 -9.65 10.51 2.57
N ASP A 81 -10.18 11.67 2.18
CA ASP A 81 -11.50 11.83 1.62
C ASP A 81 -11.83 10.57 0.80
N THR A 82 -12.70 9.73 1.34
CA THR A 82 -13.23 8.55 0.65
C THR A 82 -14.21 8.96 -0.44
N ASN A 83 -14.22 10.23 -0.85
CA ASN A 83 -14.70 10.64 -2.15
C ASN A 83 -13.76 10.06 -3.21
N THR A 84 -13.97 8.78 -3.49
CA THR A 84 -13.49 8.05 -4.66
C THR A 84 -13.87 8.70 -5.99
N HIS A 85 -14.71 9.75 -5.98
CA HIS A 85 -14.92 10.66 -7.09
C HIS A 85 -14.31 12.04 -6.79
N ARG A 86 -13.05 12.23 -7.17
CA ARG A 86 -12.59 13.59 -7.46
C ARG A 86 -13.24 14.01 -8.78
N GLN A 87 -14.15 14.97 -8.70
CA GLN A 87 -14.69 15.62 -9.88
C GLN A 87 -13.61 16.53 -10.46
N PHE A 88 -12.95 16.07 -11.51
CA PHE A 88 -12.17 16.93 -12.38
C PHE A 88 -13.07 17.38 -13.54
N GLU A 89 -12.90 18.61 -13.98
CA GLU A 89 -13.42 19.04 -15.28
C GLU A 89 -12.53 18.42 -16.37
N PRO A 90 -13.05 17.49 -17.20
CA PRO A 90 -12.28 16.89 -18.28
C PRO A 90 -11.79 17.96 -19.25
N GLU A 91 -10.64 17.74 -19.89
CA GLU A 91 -10.19 18.62 -20.96
C GLU A 91 -11.15 18.56 -22.16
N CYS A 92 -11.57 19.72 -22.68
CA CYS A 92 -12.40 19.84 -23.88
C CYS A 92 -11.53 19.97 -25.15
N ASP A 93 -12.09 19.64 -26.32
CA ASP A 93 -11.44 19.79 -27.65
C ASP A 93 -10.10 19.03 -27.84
N ILE A 94 -9.86 18.00 -27.03
CA ILE A 94 -8.62 17.21 -27.03
C ILE A 94 -8.54 16.12 -28.10
N GLN A 95 -9.47 16.06 -29.05
CA GLN A 95 -9.49 14.99 -30.07
C GLN A 95 -8.17 14.95 -30.87
N HIS A 96 -7.62 16.12 -31.21
CA HIS A 96 -6.32 16.23 -31.87
C HIS A 96 -5.13 15.68 -31.05
N ILE A 97 -5.30 15.52 -29.73
CA ILE A 97 -4.31 14.92 -28.81
C ILE A 97 -4.60 13.42 -28.63
N LEU A 98 -5.88 13.03 -28.60
CA LEU A 98 -6.31 11.64 -28.47
C LEU A 98 -6.02 10.81 -29.73
N ASP A 99 -6.17 11.41 -30.91
CA ASP A 99 -5.99 10.71 -32.19
C ASP A 99 -4.59 10.06 -32.29
N PRO A 100 -3.48 10.78 -32.02
CA PRO A 100 -2.16 10.15 -31.97
C PRO A 100 -2.05 9.07 -30.89
N ILE A 101 -2.63 9.26 -29.71
CA ILE A 101 -2.53 8.28 -28.61
C ILE A 101 -3.16 6.93 -29.01
N PHE A 102 -4.30 6.95 -29.72
CA PHE A 102 -5.02 5.73 -30.10
C PHE A 102 -4.53 5.10 -31.40
N TYR A 103 -4.21 5.93 -32.40
CA TYR A 103 -4.06 5.49 -33.78
C TYR A 103 -2.64 5.61 -34.34
N ASP A 104 -1.77 6.45 -33.77
CA ASP A 104 -0.39 6.57 -34.24
C ASP A 104 0.45 5.41 -33.72
N SER A 105 0.92 4.57 -34.64
CA SER A 105 1.80 3.43 -34.32
C SER A 105 3.26 3.82 -34.13
N ASP A 106 3.67 4.98 -34.66
CA ASP A 106 5.06 5.44 -34.69
C ASP A 106 5.34 6.51 -33.63
N ILE A 107 4.35 6.83 -32.79
CA ILE A 107 4.49 7.78 -31.70
C ILE A 107 5.66 7.39 -30.78
N THR A 108 6.58 8.32 -30.57
CA THR A 108 7.70 8.08 -29.68
C THR A 108 7.27 8.14 -28.23
N PHE A 109 7.95 7.41 -27.34
CA PHE A 109 7.60 7.41 -25.92
C PHE A 109 7.64 8.83 -25.26
N PRO A 110 8.62 9.71 -25.57
CA PRO A 110 8.60 11.09 -25.07
C PRO A 110 7.39 11.92 -25.56
N GLU A 111 7.00 11.76 -26.81
CA GLU A 111 5.79 12.41 -27.35
C GLU A 111 4.55 11.86 -26.66
N LEU A 112 4.47 10.54 -26.51
CA LEU A 112 3.38 9.89 -25.78
C LEU A 112 3.25 10.45 -24.36
N LEU A 113 4.33 10.59 -23.59
CA LEU A 113 4.28 11.19 -22.24
C LEU A 113 3.68 12.60 -22.25
N THR A 114 4.01 13.39 -23.27
CA THR A 114 3.52 14.76 -23.41
C THR A 114 2.02 14.79 -23.69
N LEU A 115 1.56 13.99 -24.67
CA LEU A 115 0.14 13.88 -25.00
C LEU A 115 -0.66 13.23 -23.86
N TRP A 116 -0.06 12.25 -23.17
CA TRP A 116 -0.66 11.56 -22.03
C TRP A 116 -0.93 12.53 -20.88
N SER A 117 0.03 13.38 -20.55
CA SER A 117 -0.11 14.40 -19.50
C SER A 117 -1.18 15.44 -19.84
N ALA A 118 -1.36 15.76 -21.12
CA ALA A 118 -2.37 16.70 -21.59
C ALA A 118 -3.80 16.13 -21.61
N THR A 119 -3.95 14.81 -21.43
CA THR A 119 -5.24 14.10 -21.49
C THR A 119 -5.61 13.42 -20.16
N THR A 120 -4.87 13.73 -19.08
CA THR A 120 -5.01 13.01 -17.82
C THR A 120 -6.39 13.17 -17.19
N LYS A 121 -7.00 14.35 -17.16
CA LYS A 121 -8.29 14.49 -16.47
C LYS A 121 -9.39 13.76 -17.22
N PHE A 122 -9.41 13.86 -18.54
CA PHE A 122 -10.31 13.11 -19.42
C PHE A 122 -10.13 11.61 -19.25
N ARG A 123 -8.89 11.12 -19.29
CA ARG A 123 -8.61 9.69 -19.12
C ARG A 123 -8.98 9.19 -17.73
N VAL A 124 -8.69 9.97 -16.68
CA VAL A 124 -9.05 9.61 -15.30
C VAL A 124 -10.57 9.56 -15.11
N ASP A 125 -11.31 10.52 -15.65
CA ASP A 125 -12.78 10.53 -15.65
C ASP A 125 -13.35 9.32 -16.41
N ASP A 126 -12.76 8.98 -17.56
CA ASP A 126 -13.12 7.81 -18.34
C ASP A 126 -12.84 6.49 -17.59
N ILE A 127 -11.68 6.38 -16.93
CA ILE A 127 -11.29 5.23 -16.12
C ILE A 127 -12.23 5.04 -14.93
N GLN A 128 -12.66 6.11 -14.27
CA GLN A 128 -13.60 6.04 -13.15
C GLN A 128 -14.97 5.49 -13.57
N LYS A 129 -15.34 5.61 -14.85
CA LYS A 129 -16.60 5.11 -15.41
C LYS A 129 -16.51 3.67 -15.92
N ALA A 130 -15.30 3.13 -16.06
CA ALA A 130 -15.08 1.78 -16.55
C ALA A 130 -15.56 0.73 -15.55
N SER A 131 -16.12 -0.37 -16.06
CA SER A 131 -16.67 -1.46 -15.26
C SER A 131 -15.60 -2.47 -14.80
N SER A 132 -14.44 -2.50 -15.48
CA SER A 132 -13.38 -3.46 -15.22
C SER A 132 -12.01 -2.99 -15.70
N THR A 133 -10.95 -3.60 -15.16
CA THR A 133 -9.57 -3.37 -15.61
C THR A 133 -9.35 -3.78 -17.07
N ASP A 134 -10.02 -4.84 -17.53
CA ASP A 134 -9.92 -5.33 -18.90
C ASP A 134 -10.42 -4.27 -19.91
N GLU A 135 -11.55 -3.62 -19.62
CA GLU A 135 -12.09 -2.52 -20.41
C GLU A 135 -11.11 -1.33 -20.51
N ILE A 136 -10.49 -0.97 -19.39
CA ILE A 136 -9.47 0.09 -19.34
C ILE A 136 -8.27 -0.28 -20.21
N THR A 137 -7.72 -1.48 -20.04
CA THR A 137 -6.51 -1.90 -20.77
C THR A 137 -6.75 -2.12 -22.27
N LYS A 138 -7.98 -2.43 -22.68
CA LYS A 138 -8.36 -2.50 -24.10
C LYS A 138 -8.41 -1.13 -24.75
N LYS A 139 -8.98 -0.13 -24.07
CA LYS A 139 -9.07 1.25 -24.57
C LYS A 139 -7.72 1.95 -24.50
N TRP A 140 -7.08 1.91 -23.34
CA TRP A 140 -5.80 2.56 -23.04
C TRP A 140 -4.65 1.56 -23.10
N LYS A 141 -4.48 0.92 -24.27
CA LYS A 141 -3.47 -0.13 -24.52
C LYS A 141 -2.03 0.31 -24.19
N ASN A 142 -1.77 1.61 -24.22
CA ASN A 142 -0.46 2.21 -23.94
C ASN A 142 0.04 1.88 -22.51
N TYR A 143 -0.84 1.54 -21.57
CA TYR A 143 -0.40 1.04 -20.25
C TYR A 143 0.37 -0.29 -20.33
N LEU A 144 0.16 -1.09 -21.38
CA LEU A 144 0.76 -2.42 -21.54
C LEU A 144 2.09 -2.40 -22.30
N VAL A 145 2.52 -1.25 -22.84
CA VAL A 145 3.78 -1.14 -23.57
C VAL A 145 4.98 -1.08 -22.60
N PRO A 146 6.21 -1.35 -23.06
CA PRO A 146 7.40 -1.09 -22.26
C PRO A 146 7.41 0.35 -21.72
N LEU A 147 7.74 0.51 -20.44
CA LEU A 147 7.66 1.78 -19.70
C LEU A 147 6.24 2.34 -19.48
N GLY A 148 5.18 1.58 -19.80
CA GLY A 148 3.79 1.97 -19.56
C GLY A 148 3.47 2.32 -18.09
N TYR A 149 4.24 1.81 -17.13
CA TYR A 149 4.10 2.20 -15.72
C TYR A 149 4.32 3.71 -15.48
N LYS A 150 5.12 4.39 -16.30
CA LYS A 150 5.30 5.85 -16.20
C LYS A 150 4.04 6.62 -16.56
N LEU A 151 3.19 6.05 -17.42
CA LEU A 151 1.88 6.60 -17.75
C LEU A 151 0.93 6.52 -16.54
N ILE A 152 1.01 5.42 -15.79
CA ILE A 152 0.29 5.23 -14.53
C ILE A 152 0.78 6.24 -13.47
N GLU A 153 2.09 6.49 -13.40
CA GLU A 153 2.66 7.50 -12.50
C GLU A 153 2.13 8.91 -12.80
N ILE A 154 2.00 9.30 -14.06
CA ILE A 154 1.40 10.59 -14.45
C ILE A 154 -0.03 10.72 -13.91
N ASP A 155 -0.84 9.68 -14.12
CA ASP A 155 -2.25 9.69 -13.70
C ASP A 155 -2.36 9.66 -12.17
N PHE A 156 -1.52 8.87 -11.51
CA PHE A 156 -1.43 8.83 -10.05
C PHE A 156 -1.01 10.18 -9.47
N ASN A 157 0.03 10.83 -10.01
CA ASN A 157 0.52 12.12 -9.50
C ASN A 157 -0.49 13.24 -9.73
N THR A 158 -1.24 13.20 -10.82
CA THR A 158 -2.33 14.16 -11.08
C THR A 158 -3.49 13.95 -10.12
N LEU A 159 -3.81 12.68 -9.82
CA LEU A 159 -4.82 12.35 -8.81
C LEU A 159 -4.32 12.70 -7.41
N TYR A 160 -3.08 12.41 -7.05
CA TYR A 160 -2.59 12.49 -5.68
C TYR A 160 -1.33 13.36 -5.58
N PRO A 161 -1.41 14.68 -5.83
CA PRO A 161 -0.24 15.57 -5.86
C PRO A 161 0.51 15.67 -4.53
N ASN A 162 -0.14 15.30 -3.42
CA ASN A 162 0.45 15.30 -2.07
C ASN A 162 0.96 13.91 -1.63
N CYS A 163 0.77 12.87 -2.45
CA CYS A 163 1.32 11.55 -2.19
C CYS A 163 2.63 11.41 -2.98
N ASN A 164 3.75 11.69 -2.32
CA ASN A 164 5.04 11.34 -2.89
C ASN A 164 5.22 9.82 -2.82
N LEU A 165 5.19 9.17 -3.97
CA LEU A 165 5.79 7.83 -4.11
C LEU A 165 7.29 8.03 -3.87
N VAL A 166 7.75 7.69 -2.66
CA VAL A 166 9.18 7.69 -2.36
C VAL A 166 9.80 6.59 -3.22
N SER A 167 10.51 6.99 -4.27
CA SER A 167 11.30 6.12 -5.14
C SER A 167 12.65 5.76 -4.53
#